data_AF-G5KGN9-F1
#
_entry.id   AF-G5KGN9-F1
#
_cell.length_a   1.000
_cell.length_b   1.000
_cell.length_c   1.000
_cell.angle_alpha   90.00
_cell.angle_beta   90.00
_cell.angle_gamma   90.00
#
_symmetry.space_group_name_H-M   'P 1'
#
loop_
_entity.id
_entity.type
_entity.pdbx_description
1 polymer ?
#
loop_
_entity_poly.entity_id
_entity_poly.type
_entity_poly.pdbx_seq_one_letter_code
_entity_poly.pdbx_strand_id
1 'polypeptide(L)'
;MTSIIIIGKERRVLMSFITIVLVLLVALEFIYIMYLETIATSSEKTSQIFGMSKEELQRESVQNLFKNQGIYNLLFALGLLYGLMTNHSDIIIMLLIGIILVAIYGAITVNKKIVIQQAGLAVLALISFFF
;
A
#
# COMPACT_ATOMS: atom_id res chain seq x y z
N MET A 1 -13.69 -44.71 3.41
CA MET A 1 -13.97 -43.85 2.23
C MET A 1 -15.26 -43.08 2.48
N THR A 2 -15.20 -41.98 3.23
CA THR A 2 -16.28 -40.98 3.25
C THR A 2 -15.65 -39.65 3.66
N SER A 3 -15.38 -38.82 2.66
CA SER A 3 -14.85 -37.47 2.83
C SER A 3 -15.95 -36.59 3.41
N ILE A 4 -15.81 -36.16 4.67
CA ILE A 4 -16.59 -35.03 5.18
C ILE A 4 -15.77 -33.78 4.85
N ILE A 5 -16.00 -33.24 3.65
CA ILE A 5 -15.55 -31.89 3.31
C ILE A 5 -16.54 -30.95 4.01
N ILE A 6 -16.20 -30.49 5.21
CA ILE A 6 -16.85 -29.31 5.79
C ILE A 6 -16.37 -28.13 4.93
N ILE A 7 -17.12 -27.81 3.88
CA ILE A 7 -16.99 -26.53 3.19
C ILE A 7 -17.45 -25.50 4.21
N GLY A 8 -16.48 -24.96 4.95
CA GLY A 8 -16.68 -23.84 5.85
C GLY A 8 -17.36 -22.74 5.05
N LYS A 9 -18.60 -22.41 5.43
CA LYS A 9 -19.28 -21.21 4.98
C LYS A 9 -18.36 -20.05 5.34
N GLU A 10 -17.61 -19.52 4.37
CA GLU A 10 -16.76 -18.36 4.59
C GLU A 10 -17.64 -17.27 5.18
N ARG A 11 -17.36 -16.89 6.43
CA ARG A 11 -17.97 -15.69 7.01
C ARG A 11 -17.39 -14.51 6.26
N ARG A 12 -18.01 -14.14 5.14
CA ARG A 12 -17.82 -12.85 4.49
C ARG A 12 -18.35 -11.80 5.46
N VAL A 13 -17.45 -11.19 6.21
CA VAL A 13 -17.78 -10.01 7.00
C VAL A 13 -18.05 -8.90 6.00
N LEU A 14 -19.26 -8.36 6.02
CA LEU A 14 -19.61 -7.20 5.20
C LEU A 14 -18.78 -6.01 5.71
N MET A 15 -17.92 -5.46 4.86
CA MET A 15 -17.14 -4.27 5.19
C MET A 15 -18.05 -3.04 5.28
N SER A 16 -17.80 -2.19 6.27
CA SER A 16 -18.52 -0.91 6.37
C SER A 16 -18.18 -0.02 5.17
N PHE A 17 -19.12 0.87 4.79
CA PHE A 17 -18.90 1.83 3.69
C PHE A 17 -17.64 2.67 3.92
N ILE A 18 -17.40 3.09 5.17
CA ILE A 18 -16.21 3.83 5.59
C ILE A 18 -14.94 3.01 5.32
N THR A 19 -14.93 1.72 5.67
CA THR A 19 -13.79 0.84 5.41
C THR A 19 -13.49 0.73 3.93
N ILE A 20 -14.51 0.54 3.08
CA ILE A 20 -14.34 0.47 1.63
C ILE A 20 -13.71 1.76 1.09
N VAL A 21 -14.22 2.93 1.51
CA VAL A 21 -13.68 4.23 1.09
C VAL A 21 -12.22 4.39 1.54
N LEU A 22 -11.89 4.07 2.78
CA LEU A 22 -10.52 4.18 3.29
C LEU A 22 -9.55 3.26 2.56
N VAL A 23 -9.93 1.99 2.32
CA VAL A 23 -9.07 1.04 1.58
C VAL A 23 -8.87 1.49 0.13
N LEU A 24 -9.90 2.06 -0.52
CA LEU A 24 -9.76 2.64 -1.85
C LEU A 24 -8.80 3.83 -1.87
N LEU A 25 -8.86 4.70 -0.85
CA LEU A 25 -7.93 5.82 -0.72
C LEU A 25 -6.48 5.35 -0.55
N VAL A 26 -6.25 4.30 0.25
CA VAL A 26 -4.91 3.69 0.39
C VAL A 26 -4.44 3.11 -0.95
N ALA A 27 -5.30 2.40 -1.68
CA ALA A 27 -4.93 1.87 -2.99
C ALA A 27 -4.56 2.99 -3.98
N LEU A 28 -5.32 4.10 -3.99
CA LEU A 28 -5.03 5.27 -4.82
C LEU A 28 -3.72 5.97 -4.43
N GLU A 29 -3.45 6.07 -3.13
CA GLU A 29 -2.19 6.60 -2.60
C GLU A 29 -0.99 5.79 -3.12
N PHE A 30 -1.08 4.46 -3.06
CA PHE A 30 -0.01 3.56 -3.52
C PHE A 30 0.16 3.57 -5.05
N ILE A 31 -0.92 3.74 -5.82
CA ILE A 31 -0.84 4.00 -7.27
C ILE A 31 -0.14 5.32 -7.55
N TYR A 32 -0.46 6.37 -6.79
CA TYR A 32 0.19 7.67 -6.93
C TYR A 32 1.69 7.61 -6.60
N ILE A 33 2.06 6.93 -5.52
CA ILE A 33 3.45 6.69 -5.14
C ILE A 33 4.18 5.90 -6.23
N MET A 34 3.58 4.82 -6.74
CA MET A 34 4.15 4.08 -7.87
C MET A 34 4.36 4.98 -9.09
N TYR A 35 3.39 5.83 -9.44
CA TYR A 35 3.55 6.75 -10.57
C TYR A 35 4.77 7.66 -10.38
N LEU A 36 4.96 8.21 -9.18
CA LEU A 36 6.12 9.04 -8.87
C LEU A 36 7.44 8.28 -8.89
N GLU A 37 7.45 7.04 -8.41
CA GLU A 37 8.66 6.22 -8.34
C GLU A 37 9.05 5.59 -9.67
N THR A 38 8.08 5.22 -10.51
CA THR A 38 8.32 4.44 -11.74
C THR A 38 8.26 5.29 -13.01
N ILE A 39 7.30 6.21 -13.09
CA ILE A 39 7.03 6.98 -14.32
C ILE A 39 7.64 8.38 -14.24
N ALA A 40 7.48 9.05 -13.10
CA ALA A 40 7.91 10.44 -12.89
C ALA A 40 9.11 10.57 -11.93
N THR A 41 9.99 9.57 -11.90
CA THR A 41 11.06 9.39 -10.89
C THR A 41 11.94 10.63 -10.68
N SER A 42 12.33 11.34 -11.73
CA SER A 42 13.18 12.54 -11.65
C SER A 42 12.39 13.86 -11.66
N SER A 43 11.09 13.82 -11.38
CA SER A 43 10.25 15.03 -11.39
C SER A 43 10.49 15.91 -10.15
N GLU A 44 10.11 17.19 -10.26
CA GLU A 44 10.09 18.12 -9.12
C GLU A 44 9.21 17.60 -7.98
N LYS A 45 8.09 16.97 -8.33
CA LYS A 45 7.14 16.45 -7.34
C LYS A 45 7.74 15.26 -6.57
N THR A 46 8.43 14.36 -7.25
CA THR A 46 9.15 13.24 -6.62
C THR A 46 10.24 13.75 -5.70
N SER A 47 11.05 14.72 -6.15
CA SER A 47 12.07 15.39 -5.31
C SER A 47 11.47 15.93 -4.01
N GLN A 48 10.37 16.67 -4.08
CA GLN A 48 9.71 17.27 -2.92
C GLN A 48 9.10 16.23 -1.95
N ILE A 49 8.47 15.19 -2.48
CA ILE A 49 7.81 14.15 -1.68
C ILE A 49 8.85 13.27 -0.98
N PHE A 50 9.86 12.79 -1.72
CA PHE A 50 10.86 11.87 -1.16
C PHE A 50 12.05 12.59 -0.49
N GLY A 51 12.15 13.91 -0.66
CA GLY A 51 13.20 14.73 -0.05
C GLY A 51 14.59 14.47 -0.64
N MET A 52 14.65 14.20 -1.94
CA MET A 52 15.88 13.84 -2.67
C MET A 52 16.12 14.85 -3.80
N SER A 53 17.36 15.26 -4.04
CA SER A 53 17.65 16.19 -5.14
C SER A 53 17.36 15.55 -6.50
N LYS A 54 17.09 16.38 -7.51
CA LYS A 54 16.87 15.90 -8.87
C LYS A 54 18.09 15.21 -9.44
N GLU A 55 19.28 15.70 -9.12
CA GLU A 55 20.55 15.12 -9.55
C GLU A 55 20.70 13.70 -9.00
N GLU A 56 20.35 13.48 -7.73
CA GLU A 56 20.36 12.15 -7.12
C GLU A 56 19.30 11.23 -7.75
N LEU A 57 18.08 11.73 -7.96
CA LEU A 57 17.01 10.97 -8.65
C LEU A 57 17.32 10.65 -10.12
N GLN A 58 18.28 11.34 -10.74
CA GLN A 58 18.73 11.05 -12.12
C GLN A 58 19.82 9.99 -12.19
N ARG A 59 20.45 9.62 -11.06
CA ARG A 59 21.44 8.54 -11.05
C ARG A 59 20.78 7.24 -11.44
N GLU A 60 21.39 6.53 -12.40
CA GLU A 60 20.82 5.29 -12.96
C GLU A 60 20.53 4.23 -11.90
N SER A 61 21.41 4.07 -10.90
CA SER A 61 21.20 3.15 -9.78
C SER A 61 19.95 3.50 -8.96
N VAL A 62 19.71 4.79 -8.72
CA VAL A 62 18.55 5.29 -7.96
C VAL A 62 17.27 5.16 -8.79
N GLN A 63 17.32 5.49 -10.08
CA GLN A 63 16.22 5.28 -11.02
C GLN A 63 15.73 3.83 -11.02
N ASN A 64 16.67 2.88 -11.13
CA ASN A 64 16.32 1.46 -11.18
C ASN A 64 15.74 0.97 -9.85
N LEU A 65 16.30 1.42 -8.72
CA LEU A 65 15.77 1.09 -7.39
C LEU A 65 14.36 1.66 -7.17
N PHE A 66 14.13 2.93 -7.51
CA PHE A 66 12.82 3.57 -7.38
C PHE A 66 11.78 2.89 -8.29
N LYS A 67 12.11 2.62 -9.55
CA LYS A 67 11.20 1.91 -10.47
C LYS A 67 10.81 0.54 -9.93
N ASN A 68 11.75 -0.20 -9.35
CA ASN A 68 11.46 -1.48 -8.71
C ASN A 68 10.56 -1.30 -7.47
N GLN A 69 10.86 -0.30 -6.62
CA GLN A 69 10.04 0.05 -5.46
C GLN A 69 8.59 0.39 -5.85
N GLY A 70 8.42 1.14 -6.94
CA GLY A 70 7.11 1.51 -7.46
C GLY A 70 6.31 0.30 -7.92
N ILE A 71 6.92 -0.71 -8.53
CA ILE A 71 6.20 -1.95 -8.87
C ILE A 71 5.71 -2.67 -7.61
N TYR A 72 6.50 -2.73 -6.53
CA TYR A 72 6.01 -3.29 -5.26
C TYR A 72 4.83 -2.49 -4.68
N ASN A 73 4.88 -1.16 -4.77
CA ASN A 73 3.77 -0.31 -4.36
C ASN A 73 2.50 -0.54 -5.20
N LEU A 74 2.65 -0.78 -6.51
CA LEU A 74 1.51 -1.19 -7.35
C LEU A 74 0.93 -2.55 -6.93
N LEU A 75 1.76 -3.51 -6.55
CA LEU A 75 1.28 -4.80 -6.06
C LEU A 75 0.46 -4.67 -4.77
N PHE A 76 0.85 -3.78 -3.85
CA PHE A 76 0.04 -3.46 -2.68
C PHE A 76 -1.33 -2.89 -3.08
N ALA A 77 -1.36 -1.90 -3.97
CA ALA A 77 -2.61 -1.32 -4.45
C ALA A 77 -3.52 -2.37 -5.13
N LEU A 78 -2.96 -3.19 -6.02
CA LEU A 78 -3.71 -4.25 -6.70
C LEU A 78 -4.21 -5.31 -5.72
N GLY A 79 -3.42 -5.68 -4.71
CA GLY A 79 -3.84 -6.60 -3.66
C GLY A 79 -5.00 -6.06 -2.83
N LEU A 80 -4.99 -4.78 -2.48
CA LEU A 80 -6.09 -4.12 -1.76
C LEU A 80 -7.36 -4.09 -2.62
N LEU A 81 -7.25 -3.70 -3.90
CA LEU A 81 -8.37 -3.71 -4.84
C LEU A 81 -8.92 -5.11 -5.05
N TYR A 82 -8.05 -6.12 -5.18
CA TYR A 82 -8.45 -7.52 -5.29
C TYR A 82 -9.23 -7.97 -4.05
N GLY A 83 -8.73 -7.68 -2.85
CA GLY A 83 -9.43 -7.98 -1.60
C GLY A 83 -10.81 -7.32 -1.52
N LEU A 84 -10.94 -6.07 -1.97
CA LEU A 84 -12.23 -5.38 -2.05
C LEU A 84 -13.18 -6.06 -3.05
N MET A 85 -12.72 -6.35 -4.27
CA MET A 85 -13.53 -6.96 -5.33
C MET A 85 -14.03 -8.37 -4.95
N THR A 86 -13.23 -9.11 -4.19
CA THR A 86 -13.52 -10.48 -3.79
C THR A 86 -14.19 -10.59 -2.41
N ASN A 87 -14.27 -9.48 -1.66
CA ASN A 87 -14.73 -9.41 -0.27
C ASN A 87 -13.89 -10.28 0.70
N HIS A 88 -12.57 -10.34 0.48
CA HIS A 88 -11.62 -11.02 1.36
C HIS A 88 -10.93 -10.02 2.29
N SER A 89 -11.53 -9.78 3.45
CA SER A 89 -11.05 -8.82 4.45
C SER A 89 -9.70 -9.20 5.06
N ASP A 90 -9.41 -10.51 5.17
CA ASP A 90 -8.15 -11.06 5.64
C ASP A 90 -6.97 -10.64 4.75
N ILE A 91 -7.15 -10.68 3.42
CA ILE A 91 -6.15 -10.19 2.46
C ILE A 91 -5.90 -8.69 2.68
N ILE A 92 -6.97 -7.89 2.79
CA ILE A 92 -6.87 -6.44 2.99
C ILE A 92 -6.13 -6.12 4.29
N ILE A 93 -6.54 -6.74 5.40
CA ILE A 93 -5.94 -6.52 6.73
C ILE A 93 -4.46 -6.88 6.70
N MET A 94 -4.09 -8.02 6.11
CA MET A 94 -2.69 -8.44 5.98
C MET A 94 -1.87 -7.42 5.20
N LEU A 95 -2.39 -6.91 4.08
CA LEU A 95 -1.70 -5.90 3.27
C LEU A 95 -1.59 -4.56 4.00
N LEU A 96 -2.63 -4.11 4.70
CA LEU A 96 -2.59 -2.88 5.51
C LEU A 96 -1.54 -2.98 6.62
N ILE A 97 -1.47 -4.12 7.32
CA ILE A 97 -0.41 -4.37 8.32
C ILE A 97 0.97 -4.33 7.65
N GLY A 98 1.13 -4.98 6.50
CA GLY A 98 2.37 -4.96 5.73
C GLY A 98 2.82 -3.54 5.36
N ILE A 99 1.90 -2.72 4.83
CA ILE A 99 2.11 -1.32 4.50
C ILE A 99 2.59 -0.53 5.72
N ILE A 100 1.91 -0.69 6.86
CA ILE A 100 2.26 0.01 8.10
C ILE A 100 3.67 -0.38 8.56
N LEU A 101 4.00 -1.68 8.53
CA LEU A 101 5.34 -2.16 8.91
C LEU A 101 6.44 -1.64 7.98
N VAL A 102 6.22 -1.65 6.67
CA VAL A 102 7.15 -1.10 5.68
C VAL A 102 7.35 0.40 5.89
N ALA A 103 6.27 1.13 6.13
CA ALA A 103 6.33 2.58 6.39
C ALA A 103 7.07 2.90 7.69
N ILE A 104 6.87 2.11 8.76
CA ILE A 104 7.63 2.24 10.01
C ILE A 104 9.12 1.97 9.77
N TYR A 105 9.46 0.89 9.07
CA TYR A 105 10.85 0.57 8.78
C TYR A 105 11.51 1.67 7.92
N GLY A 106 10.84 2.14 6.87
CA GLY A 106 11.31 3.25 6.04
C GLY A 106 11.45 4.56 6.82
N ALA A 107 10.58 4.81 7.80
CA ALA A 107 10.70 5.98 8.67
C ALA A 107 11.94 5.92 9.58
N ILE A 108 12.35 4.72 9.99
CA ILE A 108 13.55 4.49 10.80
C ILE A 108 14.83 4.62 9.93
N THR A 109 14.82 4.08 8.71
CA THR A 109 16.04 3.92 7.91
C THR A 109 16.25 5.00 6.84
N VAL A 110 15.18 5.60 6.31
CA VAL A 110 15.24 6.52 5.17
C VAL A 110 14.79 7.93 5.57
N ASN A 111 13.53 8.10 5.93
CA ASN A 111 12.97 9.43 6.20
C ASN A 111 11.69 9.34 7.06
N LYS A 112 11.66 10.05 8.18
CA LYS A 112 10.50 10.10 9.09
C LYS A 112 9.19 10.52 8.40
N LYS A 113 9.24 11.25 7.29
CA LYS A 113 8.04 11.65 6.52
C LYS A 113 7.28 10.44 5.94
N ILE A 114 7.95 9.31 5.72
CA ILE A 114 7.35 8.10 5.15
C ILE A 114 6.18 7.60 6.01
N VAL A 115 6.27 7.70 7.34
CA VAL A 115 5.16 7.27 8.21
C VAL A 115 3.90 8.08 7.95
N ILE A 116 4.03 9.39 7.69
CA ILE A 116 2.89 10.27 7.40
C ILE A 116 2.39 9.99 5.98
N GLN A 117 3.31 9.76 5.04
CA GLN A 117 3.00 9.57 3.62
C GLN A 117 2.39 8.21 3.29
N GLN A 118 2.67 7.16 4.06
CA GLN A 118 2.27 5.78 3.75
C GLN A 118 1.47 5.07 4.85
N ALA A 119 1.74 5.36 6.14
CA ALA A 119 1.07 4.66 7.23
C ALA A 119 -0.25 5.33 7.63
N GLY A 120 -0.40 6.65 7.46
CA GLY A 120 -1.52 7.41 7.98
C GLY A 120 -2.89 6.87 7.55
N LEU A 121 -3.15 6.83 6.23
CA LEU A 121 -4.40 6.30 5.69
C LEU A 121 -4.54 4.79 5.94
N ALA A 122 -3.45 4.03 5.88
CA ALA A 122 -3.46 2.59 6.13
C ALA A 122 -3.86 2.24 7.58
N VAL A 123 -3.39 3.00 8.57
CA VAL A 123 -3.79 2.85 9.97
C VAL A 123 -5.27 3.16 10.15
N LEU A 124 -5.77 4.25 9.54
CA LEU A 124 -7.19 4.59 9.60
C LEU A 124 -8.06 3.50 8.97
N ALA A 125 -7.66 2.97 7.82
CA ALA A 125 -8.33 1.86 7.16
C ALA A 125 -8.32 0.59 8.01
N LEU A 126 -7.20 0.27 8.67
CA LEU A 126 -7.10 -0.90 9.54
C LEU A 126 -7.99 -0.76 10.77
N ILE A 127 -8.01 0.42 11.40
CA ILE A 127 -8.83 0.69 12.58
C ILE A 127 -10.33 0.57 12.23
N SER A 128 -10.75 0.96 11.03
CA SER A 128 -12.17 0.89 10.64
C SER A 128 -12.73 -0.52 10.51
N PHE A 129 -11.89 -1.57 10.45
CA PHE A 129 -12.35 -2.96 10.49
C PHE A 129 -12.87 -3.40 11.88
N PHE A 130 -12.62 -2.61 12.93
CA PHE A 130 -13.06 -2.91 14.30
C PHE A 130 -14.37 -2.22 14.70
N PHE A 131 -14.98 -1.42 13.80
CA PHE A 131 -16.21 -0.65 14.05
C PHE A 131 -17.23 -0.86 12.93
#